data_AF-A0A976JIF1-F1
#
_entry.id   AF-A0A976JIF1-F1
#
_cell.length_a   1.000
_cell.length_b   1.000
_cell.length_c   1.000
_cell.angle_alpha   90.00
_cell.angle_beta   90.00
_cell.angle_gamma   90.00
#
_symmetry.space_group_name_H-M   'P 1'
#
loop_
_entity.id
_entity.type
_entity.pdbx_description
1 polymer ?
#
loop_
_entity_poly.entity_id
_entity_poly.type
_entity_poly.pdbx_seq_one_letter_code
_entity_poly.pdbx_strand_id
1 'polypeptide(L)'
;MRIILLCLLFSSCAYFKDQQKKSLKRKIKASPIQKLSYWDKYRHLPLEERIMPASKEMVELLLLQNELDGFPEIPKMHELTDEQRDIIKAVVSHIPAKLKAEISKRLVGIMIVKDLGGTGLTDVVFEDKSKGYIVFDALIFSKKANEWCTWKESSPFKEGTYKLKCTLADDDQNTVEQAFEYILMHEIAHILNLNNPMLPFWIEEDIKKSKKIEEYPYLKQSWDFEKERYVHKTRTKYKSLLKVPYYRPDIALENEKMITAYQELSKTDFPSLYGVINPWDDFA
;
A
#
# COMPACT_ATOMS: atom_id res chain seq x y z
N MET A 1 25.89 31.12 34.57
CA MET A 1 25.34 29.74 34.58
C MET A 1 23.89 29.76 34.10
N ARG A 2 23.66 29.88 32.79
CA ARG A 2 22.33 29.87 32.14
C ARG A 2 22.46 29.24 30.75
N ILE A 3 22.78 27.96 30.70
CA ILE A 3 22.72 27.12 29.49
C ILE A 3 22.16 25.75 29.90
N ILE A 4 21.00 25.73 30.55
CA ILE A 4 20.22 24.50 30.82
C ILE A 4 18.74 24.91 30.85
N LEU A 5 18.16 25.30 29.71
CA LEU A 5 16.70 25.43 29.59
C LEU A 5 16.17 25.25 28.15
N LEU A 6 17.05 25.17 27.14
CA LEU A 6 16.62 24.96 25.75
C LEU A 6 16.50 23.48 25.34
N CYS A 7 17.03 22.53 26.13
CA CYS A 7 16.99 21.10 25.81
C CYS A 7 15.71 20.36 26.28
N LEU A 8 14.85 20.99 27.09
CA LEU A 8 13.65 20.32 27.64
C LEU A 8 12.40 20.47 26.76
N LEU A 9 12.36 21.45 25.85
CA LEU A 9 11.19 21.68 24.98
C LEU A 9 11.17 20.73 23.76
N PHE A 10 12.33 20.38 23.21
CA PHE A 10 12.40 19.46 22.05
C PHE A 10 12.08 18.00 22.43
N SER A 11 12.48 17.57 23.63
CA SER A 11 12.15 16.21 24.13
C SER A 11 10.66 16.02 24.36
N SER A 12 9.93 17.08 24.74
CA SER A 12 8.48 17.02 24.98
C SER A 12 7.67 16.79 23.70
N CYS A 13 8.02 17.46 22.60
CA CYS A 13 7.35 17.28 21.30
C CYS A 13 7.58 15.90 20.69
N ALA A 14 8.81 15.37 20.76
CA ALA A 14 9.11 14.02 20.29
C ALA A 14 8.39 12.95 21.12
N TYR A 15 8.42 13.09 22.45
CA TYR A 15 7.69 12.22 23.37
C TYR A 15 6.18 12.24 23.12
N PHE A 16 5.59 13.41 22.91
CA PHE A 16 4.16 13.54 22.63
C PHE A 16 3.78 12.86 21.31
N LYS A 17 4.56 13.06 20.23
CA LYS A 17 4.36 12.38 18.95
C LYS A 17 4.46 10.86 19.09
N ASP A 18 5.42 10.36 19.85
CA ASP A 18 5.57 8.92 20.10
C ASP A 18 4.40 8.35 20.90
N GLN A 19 3.90 9.07 21.91
CA GLN A 19 2.72 8.67 22.67
C GLN A 19 1.45 8.67 21.82
N GLN A 20 1.27 9.67 20.95
CA GLN A 20 0.16 9.72 19.99
C GLN A 20 0.21 8.51 19.05
N LYS A 21 1.37 8.22 18.44
CA LYS A 21 1.54 7.04 17.57
C LYS A 21 1.23 5.73 18.29
N LYS A 22 1.68 5.56 19.54
CA LYS A 22 1.36 4.38 20.35
C LYS A 22 -0.14 4.27 20.63
N SER A 23 -0.79 5.39 20.91
CA SER A 23 -2.23 5.46 21.14
C SER A 23 -3.02 5.05 19.89
N LEU A 24 -2.66 5.58 18.71
CA LEU A 24 -3.27 5.22 17.43
C LEU A 24 -3.11 3.72 17.14
N LYS A 25 -1.88 3.19 17.24
CA LYS A 25 -1.61 1.76 17.05
C LYS A 25 -2.47 0.87 17.95
N ARG A 26 -2.68 1.26 19.21
CA ARG A 26 -3.54 0.51 20.13
C ARG A 26 -5.01 0.55 19.70
N LYS A 27 -5.52 1.70 19.24
CA LYS A 27 -6.89 1.82 18.73
C LYS A 27 -7.11 0.99 17.47
N ILE A 28 -6.16 1.06 16.53
CA ILE A 28 -6.14 0.25 15.30
C ILE A 28 -6.23 -1.24 15.68
N LYS A 29 -5.33 -1.72 16.56
CA LYS A 29 -5.33 -3.11 17.03
C LYS A 29 -6.61 -3.55 17.74
N ALA A 30 -7.32 -2.63 18.38
CA ALA A 30 -8.55 -2.91 19.11
C ALA A 30 -9.81 -2.85 18.22
N SER A 31 -9.70 -2.43 16.96
CA SER A 31 -10.82 -2.31 16.03
C SER A 31 -11.55 -3.65 15.83
N PRO A 32 -12.89 -3.65 15.67
CA PRO A 32 -13.65 -4.86 15.31
C PRO A 32 -13.13 -5.52 14.03
N ILE A 33 -12.66 -4.74 13.05
CA ILE A 33 -12.08 -5.23 11.79
C ILE A 33 -10.88 -6.16 12.02
N GLN A 34 -10.16 -5.97 13.13
CA GLN A 34 -8.99 -6.75 13.50
C GLN A 34 -9.33 -8.08 14.19
N LYS A 35 -10.62 -8.39 14.31
CA LYS A 35 -11.14 -9.65 14.84
C LYS A 35 -11.71 -10.50 13.72
N LEU A 36 -11.42 -11.79 13.72
CA LEU A 36 -11.86 -12.73 12.70
C LEU A 36 -13.38 -12.89 12.67
N SER A 37 -14.03 -12.75 13.83
CA SER A 37 -15.49 -12.83 13.97
C SER A 37 -16.25 -11.73 13.22
N TYR A 38 -15.64 -10.55 13.00
CA TYR A 38 -16.22 -9.52 12.15
C TYR A 38 -16.43 -10.03 10.71
N TRP A 39 -15.55 -10.93 10.25
CA TRP A 39 -15.51 -11.42 8.88
C TRP A 39 -16.27 -12.72 8.65
N ASP A 40 -16.87 -13.35 9.67
CA ASP A 40 -17.52 -14.66 9.54
C ASP A 40 -18.62 -14.68 8.49
N LYS A 41 -19.31 -13.56 8.29
CA LYS A 41 -20.34 -13.41 7.25
C LYS A 41 -19.79 -13.50 5.82
N TYR A 42 -18.49 -13.21 5.63
CA TYR A 42 -17.89 -12.99 4.31
C TYR A 42 -16.80 -14.00 3.96
N ARG A 43 -15.94 -14.35 4.92
CA ARG A 43 -14.73 -15.16 4.68
C ARG A 43 -14.99 -16.59 4.19
N HIS A 44 -16.24 -17.03 4.20
CA HIS A 44 -16.67 -18.34 3.72
C HIS A 44 -17.37 -18.28 2.35
N LEU A 45 -17.68 -17.08 1.84
CA LEU A 45 -18.26 -16.90 0.52
C LEU A 45 -17.24 -17.19 -0.60
N PRO A 46 -17.67 -17.47 -1.84
CA PRO A 46 -16.80 -17.41 -3.02
C PRO A 46 -16.09 -16.05 -3.12
N LEU A 47 -14.90 -16.00 -3.71
CA LEU A 47 -14.08 -14.78 -3.75
C LEU A 47 -14.82 -13.62 -4.45
N GLU A 48 -15.58 -13.94 -5.49
CA GLU A 48 -16.44 -13.04 -6.26
C GLU A 48 -17.56 -12.40 -5.42
N GLU A 49 -17.88 -12.98 -4.27
CA GLU A 49 -18.91 -12.52 -3.34
C GLU A 49 -18.32 -11.91 -2.07
N ARG A 50 -16.98 -11.86 -1.92
CA ARG A 50 -16.30 -11.25 -0.77
C ARG A 50 -16.13 -9.74 -0.91
N ILE A 51 -16.88 -9.09 -1.79
CA ILE A 51 -16.82 -7.64 -2.04
C ILE A 51 -18.01 -6.95 -1.39
N MET A 52 -17.75 -5.89 -0.63
CA MET A 52 -18.78 -5.14 0.08
C MET A 52 -18.48 -3.64 0.15
N PRO A 53 -19.52 -2.80 0.32
CA PRO A 53 -19.29 -1.44 0.79
C PRO A 53 -18.59 -1.49 2.16
N ALA A 54 -17.70 -0.53 2.41
CA ALA A 54 -17.05 -0.42 3.71
C ALA A 54 -18.08 -0.13 4.82
N SER A 55 -17.92 -0.79 5.98
CA SER A 55 -18.72 -0.46 7.16
C SER A 55 -18.21 0.79 7.86
N LYS A 56 -18.98 1.28 8.83
CA LYS A 56 -18.57 2.40 9.70
C LYS A 56 -17.26 2.08 10.43
N GLU A 57 -17.13 0.87 10.96
CA GLU A 57 -15.94 0.39 11.67
C GLU A 57 -14.70 0.35 10.78
N MET A 58 -14.87 0.04 9.48
CA MET A 58 -13.78 0.09 8.51
C MET A 58 -13.36 1.55 8.26
N VAL A 59 -14.30 2.46 8.04
CA VAL A 59 -13.97 3.88 7.86
C VAL A 59 -13.26 4.45 9.09
N GLU A 60 -13.73 4.12 10.30
CA GLU A 60 -13.06 4.52 11.55
C GLU A 60 -11.64 3.98 11.65
N LEU A 61 -11.40 2.73 11.24
CA LEU A 61 -10.07 2.14 11.18
C LEU A 61 -9.15 2.89 10.20
N LEU A 62 -9.64 3.13 8.98
CA LEU A 62 -8.87 3.79 7.92
C LEU A 62 -8.52 5.24 8.31
N LEU A 63 -9.40 5.95 9.00
CA LEU A 63 -9.10 7.28 9.55
C LEU A 63 -7.92 7.25 10.53
N LEU A 64 -7.88 6.23 11.41
CA LEU A 64 -6.77 6.06 12.35
C LEU A 64 -5.47 5.70 11.64
N GLN A 65 -5.53 4.90 10.57
CA GLN A 65 -4.38 4.54 9.74
C GLN A 65 -3.85 5.76 8.97
N ASN A 66 -4.73 6.53 8.31
CA ASN A 66 -4.35 7.76 7.63
C ASN A 66 -3.71 8.77 8.59
N GLU A 67 -4.25 8.94 9.81
CA GLU A 67 -3.62 9.79 10.83
C GLU A 67 -2.23 9.28 11.23
N LEU A 68 -2.07 7.96 11.40
CA LEU A 68 -0.81 7.33 11.78
C LEU A 68 0.27 7.51 10.68
N ASP A 69 -0.13 7.36 9.43
CA ASP A 69 0.75 7.38 8.25
C ASP A 69 0.91 8.79 7.65
N GLY A 70 0.11 9.75 8.13
CA GLY A 70 0.18 11.16 7.76
C GLY A 70 -0.48 11.47 6.42
N PHE A 71 -1.52 10.72 6.04
CA PHE A 71 -2.39 11.02 4.90
C PHE A 71 -3.50 11.99 5.32
N PRO A 72 -3.71 13.11 4.60
CA PRO A 72 -4.76 14.07 4.90
C PRO A 72 -6.16 13.61 4.46
N GLU A 73 -6.26 12.57 3.64
CA GLU A 73 -7.51 12.07 3.10
C GLU A 73 -8.41 11.49 4.20
N ILE A 74 -9.72 11.67 4.02
CA ILE A 74 -10.76 11.28 4.98
C ILE A 74 -11.63 10.22 4.30
N PRO A 75 -11.37 8.92 4.54
CA PRO A 75 -12.08 7.83 3.89
C PRO A 75 -13.57 7.89 4.19
N LYS A 76 -14.39 7.52 3.21
CA LYS A 76 -15.86 7.50 3.30
C LYS A 76 -16.40 6.20 2.72
N MET A 77 -17.56 5.79 3.22
CA MET A 77 -18.31 4.68 2.65
C MET A 77 -18.64 4.97 1.18
N HIS A 78 -18.56 3.94 0.34
CA HIS A 78 -18.98 3.99 -1.05
C HIS A 78 -19.92 2.84 -1.36
N GLU A 79 -21.15 3.19 -1.76
CA GLU A 79 -22.05 2.24 -2.38
C GLU A 79 -21.63 2.00 -3.83
N LEU A 80 -21.31 0.74 -4.14
CA LEU A 80 -20.98 0.32 -5.49
C LEU A 80 -22.21 0.45 -6.41
N THR A 81 -21.99 0.91 -7.63
CA THR A 81 -22.96 0.76 -8.72
C THR A 81 -22.94 -0.67 -9.25
N ASP A 82 -23.96 -1.04 -10.04
CA ASP A 82 -24.00 -2.37 -10.65
C ASP A 82 -22.89 -2.55 -11.68
N GLU A 83 -22.55 -1.51 -12.45
CA GLU A 83 -21.40 -1.49 -13.36
C GLU A 83 -20.07 -1.76 -12.63
N GLN A 84 -19.83 -1.10 -11.49
CA GLN A 84 -18.63 -1.34 -10.70
C GLN A 84 -18.59 -2.76 -10.14
N ARG A 85 -19.75 -3.30 -9.70
CA ARG A 85 -19.83 -4.71 -9.27
C ARG A 85 -19.50 -5.67 -10.40
N ASP A 86 -19.98 -5.40 -11.61
CA ASP A 86 -19.74 -6.24 -12.78
C ASP A 86 -18.27 -6.21 -13.20
N ILE A 87 -17.61 -5.04 -13.18
CA ILE A 87 -16.16 -4.90 -13.39
C ILE A 87 -15.39 -5.77 -12.41
N ILE A 88 -15.70 -5.66 -11.10
CA ILE A 88 -14.99 -6.43 -10.09
C ILE A 88 -15.20 -7.93 -10.30
N LYS A 89 -16.44 -8.37 -10.52
CA LYS A 89 -16.76 -9.79 -10.75
C LYS A 89 -16.05 -10.31 -12.00
N ALA A 90 -16.03 -9.56 -13.09
CA ALA A 90 -15.35 -9.94 -14.32
C ALA A 90 -13.85 -10.14 -14.07
N VAL A 91 -13.17 -9.17 -13.44
CA VAL A 91 -11.75 -9.26 -13.13
C VAL A 91 -11.44 -10.41 -12.18
N VAL A 92 -12.21 -10.57 -11.09
CA VAL A 92 -12.02 -11.71 -10.18
C VAL A 92 -12.26 -13.03 -10.92
N SER A 93 -13.21 -13.09 -11.87
CA SER A 93 -13.49 -14.30 -12.63
C SER A 93 -12.28 -14.81 -13.43
N HIS A 94 -11.41 -13.91 -13.90
CA HIS A 94 -10.20 -14.22 -14.67
C HIS A 94 -9.08 -14.85 -13.85
N ILE A 95 -9.10 -14.72 -12.51
CA ILE A 95 -8.06 -15.29 -11.65
C ILE A 95 -8.07 -16.82 -11.79
N PRO A 96 -6.91 -17.46 -12.08
CA PRO A 96 -6.84 -18.91 -12.22
C PRO A 96 -7.34 -19.65 -10.98
N ALA A 97 -8.07 -20.76 -11.16
CA ALA A 97 -8.73 -21.47 -10.06
C ALA A 97 -7.77 -21.88 -8.92
N LYS A 98 -6.54 -22.30 -9.25
CA LYS A 98 -5.50 -22.62 -8.25
C LYS A 98 -5.13 -21.39 -7.41
N LEU A 99 -5.00 -20.24 -8.05
CA LEU A 99 -4.66 -18.99 -7.38
C LEU A 99 -5.84 -18.50 -6.53
N LYS A 100 -7.08 -18.58 -7.04
CA LYS A 100 -8.28 -18.31 -6.24
C LYS A 100 -8.35 -19.16 -4.97
N ALA A 101 -7.99 -20.45 -5.05
CA ALA A 101 -7.97 -21.33 -3.90
C ALA A 101 -6.95 -20.87 -2.84
N GLU A 102 -5.76 -20.43 -3.27
CA GLU A 102 -4.75 -19.87 -2.35
C GLU A 102 -5.18 -18.53 -1.74
N ILE A 103 -5.76 -17.64 -2.54
CA ILE A 103 -6.29 -16.36 -2.07
C ILE A 103 -7.42 -16.61 -1.05
N SER A 104 -8.36 -17.49 -1.37
CA SER A 104 -9.55 -17.76 -0.54
C SER A 104 -9.21 -18.29 0.85
N LYS A 105 -8.04 -18.92 1.02
CA LYS A 105 -7.54 -19.36 2.33
C LYS A 105 -7.12 -18.19 3.22
N ARG A 106 -6.80 -17.02 2.66
CA ARG A 106 -6.15 -15.90 3.36
C ARG A 106 -6.99 -14.61 3.34
N LEU A 107 -7.62 -14.29 2.22
CA LEU A 107 -8.40 -13.07 2.04
C LEU A 107 -9.78 -13.19 2.68
N VAL A 108 -10.07 -12.40 3.71
CA VAL A 108 -11.36 -12.44 4.41
C VAL A 108 -12.42 -11.53 3.79
N GLY A 109 -12.01 -10.50 3.06
CA GLY A 109 -12.92 -9.61 2.34
C GLY A 109 -12.22 -8.50 1.58
N ILE A 110 -12.95 -7.92 0.64
CA ILE A 110 -12.58 -6.75 -0.15
C ILE A 110 -13.61 -5.66 0.13
N MET A 111 -13.16 -4.48 0.53
CA MET A 111 -14.03 -3.32 0.76
C MET A 111 -13.73 -2.18 -0.19
N ILE A 112 -14.74 -1.40 -0.51
CA ILE A 112 -14.59 -0.22 -1.37
C ILE A 112 -14.98 1.04 -0.58
N VAL A 113 -14.11 2.05 -0.66
CA VAL A 113 -14.28 3.37 -0.03
C VAL A 113 -14.06 4.48 -1.05
N LYS A 114 -14.30 5.73 -0.65
CA LYS A 114 -13.82 6.93 -1.33
C LYS A 114 -12.80 7.63 -0.47
N ASP A 115 -11.88 8.38 -1.09
CA ASP A 115 -10.92 9.24 -0.43
C ASP A 115 -9.99 8.45 0.53
N LEU A 116 -9.44 7.33 0.06
CA LEU A 116 -8.54 6.45 0.80
C LEU A 116 -7.17 7.10 1.07
N GLY A 117 -6.66 7.90 0.12
CA GLY A 117 -5.27 8.40 0.11
C GLY A 117 -4.33 7.62 -0.81
N GLY A 118 -4.84 6.57 -1.46
CA GLY A 118 -4.16 5.75 -2.45
C GLY A 118 -5.18 5.06 -3.36
N THR A 119 -4.79 3.97 -4.02
CA THR A 119 -5.69 3.20 -4.90
C THR A 119 -6.13 1.89 -4.28
N GLY A 120 -5.24 1.27 -3.49
CA GLY A 120 -5.47 0.06 -2.74
C GLY A 120 -4.71 0.10 -1.41
N LEU A 121 -5.17 -0.73 -0.48
CA LEU A 121 -4.53 -1.04 0.78
C LEU A 121 -4.80 -2.50 1.11
N THR A 122 -3.75 -3.26 1.38
CA THR A 122 -3.86 -4.57 2.01
C THR A 122 -3.39 -4.50 3.45
N ASP A 123 -4.16 -5.11 4.35
CA ASP A 123 -3.78 -5.23 5.75
C ASP A 123 -4.28 -6.56 6.33
N VAL A 124 -3.87 -6.88 7.55
CA VAL A 124 -4.19 -8.14 8.23
C VAL A 124 -5.27 -8.00 9.28
N VAL A 125 -5.84 -9.15 9.64
CA VAL A 125 -6.61 -9.34 10.86
C VAL A 125 -5.63 -9.70 11.99
N PHE A 126 -5.39 -8.81 12.96
CA PHE A 126 -4.37 -9.08 13.99
C PHE A 126 -4.67 -10.28 14.89
N GLU A 127 -5.95 -10.65 15.08
CA GLU A 127 -6.32 -11.88 15.80
C GLU A 127 -5.77 -13.14 15.09
N ASP A 128 -5.72 -13.12 13.76
CA ASP A 128 -5.16 -14.19 12.94
C ASP A 128 -4.38 -13.59 11.76
N LYS A 129 -3.08 -13.36 11.95
CA LYS A 129 -2.19 -12.76 10.95
C LYS A 129 -2.07 -13.58 9.65
N SER A 130 -2.59 -14.81 9.63
CA SER A 130 -2.68 -15.59 8.40
C SER A 130 -3.78 -15.08 7.45
N LYS A 131 -4.61 -14.16 7.93
CA LYS A 131 -5.75 -13.58 7.25
C LYS A 131 -5.55 -12.09 7.00
N GLY A 132 -6.01 -11.64 5.83
CA GLY A 132 -5.98 -10.23 5.48
C GLY A 132 -7.17 -9.80 4.66
N TYR A 133 -7.31 -8.50 4.51
CA TYR A 133 -8.36 -7.85 3.78
C TYR A 133 -7.76 -6.81 2.84
N ILE A 134 -8.50 -6.50 1.78
CA ILE A 134 -8.13 -5.48 0.81
C ILE A 134 -9.16 -4.36 0.87
N VAL A 135 -8.71 -3.12 0.76
CA VAL A 135 -9.54 -1.94 0.61
C VAL A 135 -9.13 -1.23 -0.66
N PHE A 136 -10.07 -0.92 -1.54
CA PHE A 136 -9.82 -0.09 -2.72
C PHE A 136 -10.53 1.26 -2.62
N ASP A 137 -9.92 2.27 -3.22
CA ASP A 137 -10.60 3.53 -3.49
C ASP A 137 -11.46 3.41 -4.75
N ALA A 138 -12.68 3.93 -4.72
CA ALA A 138 -13.59 4.02 -5.85
C ALA A 138 -12.98 4.74 -7.08
N LEU A 139 -11.95 5.57 -6.87
CA LEU A 139 -11.10 6.16 -7.91
C LEU A 139 -10.62 5.12 -8.94
N ILE A 140 -10.40 3.86 -8.56
CA ILE A 140 -9.95 2.81 -9.49
C ILE A 140 -10.90 2.66 -10.70
N PHE A 141 -12.19 2.99 -10.54
CA PHE A 141 -13.19 2.90 -11.60
C PHE A 141 -13.23 4.13 -12.53
N SER A 142 -12.40 5.15 -12.26
CA SER A 142 -12.44 6.44 -12.97
C SER A 142 -11.38 6.60 -14.06
N LYS A 143 -10.49 5.61 -14.22
CA LYS A 143 -9.33 5.69 -15.12
C LYS A 143 -9.10 4.35 -15.81
N LYS A 144 -8.76 4.39 -17.09
CA LYS A 144 -8.23 3.23 -17.82
C LYS A 144 -6.79 2.94 -17.40
N ALA A 145 -6.27 1.76 -17.73
CA ALA A 145 -4.96 1.28 -17.30
C ALA A 145 -3.81 2.30 -17.50
N ASN A 146 -3.68 2.84 -18.71
CA ASN A 146 -2.59 3.77 -19.04
C ASN A 146 -2.77 5.14 -18.37
N GLU A 147 -4.02 5.59 -18.18
CA GLU A 147 -4.34 6.84 -17.50
C GLU A 147 -4.08 6.73 -16.00
N TRP A 148 -4.48 5.60 -15.41
CA TRP A 148 -4.25 5.29 -14.01
C TRP A 148 -2.75 5.24 -13.71
N CYS A 149 -1.98 4.48 -14.50
CA CYS A 149 -0.56 4.33 -14.23
C CYS A 149 0.20 5.63 -14.49
N THR A 150 -0.17 6.40 -15.52
CA THR A 150 0.40 7.72 -15.75
C THR A 150 0.12 8.66 -14.56
N TRP A 151 -1.11 8.66 -14.04
CA TRP A 151 -1.47 9.46 -12.86
C TRP A 151 -0.69 9.03 -11.62
N LYS A 152 -0.63 7.72 -11.32
CA LYS A 152 0.12 7.17 -10.18
C LYS A 152 1.59 7.54 -10.25
N GLU A 153 2.24 7.24 -11.38
CA GLU A 153 3.68 7.45 -11.59
C GLU A 153 4.06 8.93 -11.70
N SER A 154 3.09 9.82 -11.96
CA SER A 154 3.28 11.27 -11.89
C SER A 154 3.12 11.83 -10.47
N SER A 155 2.41 11.14 -9.57
CA SER A 155 2.07 11.64 -8.23
C SER A 155 3.25 12.06 -7.34
N PRO A 156 4.48 11.51 -7.49
CA PRO A 156 5.63 11.97 -6.70
C PRO A 156 6.18 13.34 -7.13
N PHE A 157 5.72 13.88 -8.26
CA PHE A 157 6.27 15.08 -8.88
C PHE A 157 5.23 16.18 -9.01
N LYS A 158 5.67 17.43 -8.87
CA LYS A 158 4.85 18.60 -9.18
C LYS A 158 4.58 18.69 -10.68
N GLU A 159 3.49 19.37 -11.03
CA GLU A 159 3.23 19.73 -12.42
C GLU A 159 4.31 20.69 -12.96
N GLY A 160 4.68 20.51 -14.24
CA GLY A 160 5.67 21.35 -14.89
C GLY A 160 5.90 20.95 -16.35
N THR A 161 7.11 21.24 -16.83
CA THR A 161 7.52 21.08 -18.23
C THR A 161 7.58 19.63 -18.68
N TYR A 162 8.07 18.73 -17.84
CA TYR A 162 8.14 17.31 -18.11
C TYR A 162 6.82 16.62 -17.79
N LYS A 163 6.39 15.74 -18.69
CA LYS A 163 5.20 14.92 -18.56
C LYS A 163 5.59 13.46 -18.66
N LEU A 164 4.99 12.65 -17.79
CA LEU A 164 5.13 11.22 -17.81
C LEU A 164 4.03 10.60 -18.67
N LYS A 165 4.35 9.54 -19.39
CA LYS A 165 3.37 8.65 -20.00
C LYS A 165 3.76 7.23 -19.64
N CYS A 166 2.89 6.55 -18.92
CA CYS A 166 3.02 5.13 -18.61
C CYS A 166 2.07 4.32 -19.49
N THR A 167 2.51 3.15 -19.92
CA THR A 167 1.74 2.21 -20.75
C THR A 167 1.75 0.85 -20.06
N LEU A 168 0.60 0.42 -19.55
CA LEU A 168 0.37 -0.90 -18.97
C LEU A 168 -0.36 -1.84 -19.92
N ALA A 169 -1.11 -1.29 -20.88
CA ALA A 169 -1.90 -2.05 -21.83
C ALA A 169 -1.84 -1.41 -23.22
N ASP A 170 -1.92 -2.24 -24.25
CA ASP A 170 -2.12 -1.79 -25.63
C ASP A 170 -3.50 -1.11 -25.78
N ASP A 171 -3.71 -0.36 -26.87
CA ASP A 171 -4.88 0.51 -27.01
C ASP A 171 -6.23 -0.26 -26.95
N ASP A 172 -6.27 -1.50 -27.42
CA ASP A 172 -7.44 -2.38 -27.38
C ASP A 172 -7.69 -3.00 -25.99
N GLN A 173 -6.68 -3.01 -25.12
CA GLN A 173 -6.72 -3.52 -23.75
C GLN A 173 -6.69 -2.41 -22.69
N ASN A 174 -6.59 -1.14 -23.10
CA ASN A 174 -6.58 0.02 -22.21
C ASN A 174 -7.99 0.31 -21.68
N THR A 175 -8.43 -0.49 -20.71
CA THR A 175 -9.74 -0.41 -20.07
C THR A 175 -9.64 -0.20 -18.55
N VAL A 176 -10.79 0.02 -17.91
CA VAL A 176 -10.88 0.14 -16.44
C VAL A 176 -10.67 -1.22 -15.78
N GLU A 177 -11.18 -2.29 -16.37
CA GLU A 177 -10.98 -3.68 -15.93
C GLU A 177 -9.50 -4.02 -15.88
N GLN A 178 -8.73 -3.63 -16.91
CA GLN A 178 -7.29 -3.92 -16.93
C GLN A 178 -6.52 -3.12 -15.88
N ALA A 179 -6.95 -1.87 -15.59
CA ALA A 179 -6.41 -1.09 -14.49
C ALA A 179 -6.69 -1.78 -13.14
N PHE A 180 -7.95 -2.18 -12.92
CA PHE A 180 -8.36 -2.85 -11.70
C PHE A 180 -7.68 -4.20 -11.53
N GLU A 181 -7.50 -4.98 -12.59
CA GLU A 181 -6.76 -6.24 -12.56
C GLU A 181 -5.31 -6.04 -12.11
N TYR A 182 -4.60 -5.05 -12.68
CA TYR A 182 -3.23 -4.74 -12.25
C TYR A 182 -3.17 -4.40 -10.76
N ILE A 183 -4.06 -3.51 -10.30
CA ILE A 183 -4.13 -3.07 -8.90
C ILE A 183 -4.50 -4.23 -7.98
N LEU A 184 -5.46 -5.08 -8.39
CA LEU A 184 -5.88 -6.24 -7.62
C LEU A 184 -4.74 -7.27 -7.49
N MET A 185 -3.96 -7.47 -8.56
CA MET A 185 -2.81 -8.38 -8.52
C MET A 185 -1.72 -7.90 -7.56
N HIS A 186 -1.46 -6.59 -7.50
CA HIS A 186 -0.59 -5.96 -6.49
C HIS A 186 -1.05 -6.32 -5.07
N GLU A 187 -2.32 -6.07 -4.76
CA GLU A 187 -2.87 -6.35 -3.43
C GLU A 187 -2.93 -7.86 -3.10
N ILE A 188 -3.20 -8.70 -4.11
CA ILE A 188 -3.14 -10.16 -3.96
C ILE A 188 -1.73 -10.63 -3.62
N ALA A 189 -0.68 -10.02 -4.16
CA ALA A 189 0.70 -10.39 -3.82
C ALA A 189 0.96 -10.23 -2.31
N HIS A 190 0.47 -9.16 -1.70
CA HIS A 190 0.52 -8.96 -0.24
C HIS A 190 -0.26 -10.04 0.51
N ILE A 191 -1.47 -10.37 0.08
CA ILE A 191 -2.29 -11.44 0.68
C ILE A 191 -1.57 -12.79 0.62
N LEU A 192 -0.94 -13.11 -0.51
CA LEU A 192 -0.19 -14.35 -0.67
C LEU A 192 1.07 -14.38 0.19
N ASN A 193 1.63 -13.21 0.54
CA ASN A 193 2.79 -13.10 1.39
C ASN A 193 2.51 -13.32 2.90
N LEU A 194 1.24 -13.26 3.36
CA LEU A 194 0.88 -13.33 4.79
C LEU A 194 1.42 -14.54 5.57
N ASN A 195 1.77 -15.65 4.90
CA ASN A 195 2.47 -16.78 5.50
C ASN A 195 3.50 -17.38 4.55
N ASN A 196 4.14 -16.55 3.73
CA ASN A 196 5.12 -16.99 2.74
C ASN A 196 6.51 -16.53 3.18
N PRO A 197 7.54 -17.40 3.14
CA PRO A 197 8.92 -17.00 3.46
C PRO A 197 9.58 -16.06 2.43
N MET A 198 8.84 -15.45 1.51
CA MET A 198 9.42 -14.54 0.50
C MET A 198 9.82 -13.21 1.11
N LEU A 199 8.96 -12.65 1.98
CA LEU A 199 9.22 -11.39 2.69
C LEU A 199 8.84 -11.50 4.17
N PRO A 200 9.52 -10.75 5.03
CA PRO A 200 9.09 -10.59 6.41
C PRO A 200 7.73 -9.90 6.47
N PHE A 201 7.04 -10.08 7.59
CA PHE A 201 5.76 -9.43 7.77
C PHE A 201 5.92 -7.93 8.06
N TRP A 202 5.08 -7.07 7.47
CA TRP A 202 5.22 -5.60 7.47
C TRP A 202 4.84 -4.92 8.80
N ILE A 203 4.45 -5.68 9.81
CA ILE A 203 4.25 -5.14 11.16
C ILE A 203 5.62 -4.84 11.79
N GLU A 204 5.75 -3.67 12.41
CA GLU A 204 6.97 -3.19 13.08
C GLU A 204 7.63 -4.23 14.01
N GLU A 205 6.83 -4.97 14.78
CA GLU A 205 7.31 -6.03 15.68
C GLU A 205 8.03 -7.16 14.92
N ASP A 206 7.55 -7.50 13.73
CA ASP A 206 8.09 -8.56 12.89
C ASP A 206 9.23 -8.04 12.03
N ILE A 207 9.20 -6.78 11.57
CA ILE A 207 10.36 -6.08 10.97
C ILE A 207 11.54 -6.07 11.94
N LYS A 208 11.31 -5.72 13.22
CA LYS A 208 12.36 -5.69 14.24
C LYS A 208 12.92 -7.07 14.58
N LYS A 209 12.16 -8.15 14.35
CA LYS A 209 12.64 -9.53 14.54
C LYS A 209 13.34 -10.08 13.31
N SER A 210 12.87 -9.71 12.12
CA SER A 210 13.35 -10.16 10.81
C SER A 210 14.59 -9.40 10.31
N LYS A 211 15.53 -9.06 11.20
CA LYS A 211 16.74 -8.27 10.90
C LYS A 211 17.70 -8.94 9.90
N LYS A 212 17.37 -10.14 9.41
CA LYS A 212 18.23 -10.97 8.56
C LYS A 212 17.65 -11.04 7.17
N ILE A 213 18.14 -10.17 6.30
CA ILE A 213 17.87 -10.21 4.86
C ILE A 213 18.23 -11.56 4.28
N GLU A 214 19.18 -12.25 4.89
CA GLU A 214 19.68 -13.55 4.47
C GLU A 214 18.62 -14.65 4.54
N GLU A 215 17.55 -14.46 5.31
CA GLU A 215 16.44 -15.41 5.43
C GLU A 215 15.42 -15.27 4.30
N TYR A 216 15.46 -14.17 3.52
CA TYR A 216 14.46 -13.83 2.51
C TYR A 216 15.10 -13.69 1.12
N PRO A 217 14.93 -14.68 0.21
CA PRO A 217 15.55 -14.65 -1.11
C PRO A 217 15.23 -13.39 -1.94
N TYR A 218 14.04 -12.82 -1.77
CA TYR A 218 13.64 -11.59 -2.44
C TYR A 218 14.48 -10.39 -1.98
N LEU A 219 14.59 -10.19 -0.67
CA LEU A 219 15.34 -9.08 -0.08
C LEU A 219 16.83 -9.12 -0.46
N LYS A 220 17.41 -10.31 -0.59
CA LYS A 220 18.83 -10.48 -0.97
C LYS A 220 19.21 -9.84 -2.29
N GLN A 221 18.27 -9.53 -3.18
CA GLN A 221 18.59 -8.93 -4.46
C GLN A 221 18.85 -7.43 -4.26
N SER A 222 17.84 -6.69 -3.82
CA SER A 222 17.81 -5.22 -3.95
C SER A 222 17.89 -4.47 -2.62
N TRP A 223 17.75 -5.16 -1.48
CA TRP A 223 17.53 -4.56 -0.16
C TRP A 223 18.67 -4.81 0.83
N ASP A 224 18.89 -3.83 1.70
CA ASP A 224 19.72 -3.82 2.92
C ASP A 224 18.85 -3.47 4.13
N PHE A 225 19.34 -3.76 5.35
CA PHE A 225 18.66 -3.44 6.61
C PHE A 225 19.55 -2.57 7.47
N GLU A 226 19.18 -1.30 7.64
CA GLU A 226 19.95 -0.31 8.37
C GLU A 226 19.05 0.51 9.27
N LYS A 227 19.52 0.81 10.49
CA LYS A 227 18.79 1.69 11.43
C LYS A 227 17.31 1.30 11.60
N GLU A 228 17.08 0.00 11.74
CA GLU A 228 15.75 -0.61 11.93
C GLU A 228 14.77 -0.44 10.75
N ARG A 229 15.28 -0.26 9.53
CA ARG A 229 14.45 -0.19 8.32
C ARG A 229 15.14 -0.82 7.12
N TYR A 230 14.31 -1.27 6.18
CA TYR A 230 14.80 -1.67 4.86
C TYR A 230 15.18 -0.44 4.03
N VAL A 231 16.29 -0.56 3.32
CA VAL A 231 16.81 0.48 2.44
C VAL A 231 17.38 -0.18 1.19
N HIS A 232 17.20 0.43 0.02
CA HIS A 232 17.76 -0.14 -1.21
C HIS A 232 19.30 -0.10 -1.20
N LYS A 233 19.95 -1.13 -1.75
CA LYS A 233 21.42 -1.28 -1.78
C LYS A 233 22.13 -0.16 -2.53
N THR A 234 21.45 0.40 -3.52
CA THR A 234 22.01 1.42 -4.42
C THR A 234 21.86 2.85 -3.89
N ARG A 235 21.34 3.03 -2.68
CA ARG A 235 21.00 4.34 -2.08
C ARG A 235 22.12 5.36 -1.97
N THR A 236 23.36 4.90 -1.86
CA THR A 236 24.53 5.78 -1.81
C THR A 236 24.89 6.34 -3.17
N LYS A 237 24.58 5.62 -4.24
CA LYS A 237 24.86 5.97 -5.64
C LYS A 237 23.73 6.76 -6.29
N TYR A 238 22.48 6.39 -5.99
CA TYR A 238 21.28 6.94 -6.62
C TYR A 238 20.41 7.67 -5.59
N LYS A 239 20.73 8.94 -5.35
CA LYS A 239 20.13 9.72 -4.26
C LYS A 239 18.73 10.20 -4.59
N SER A 240 18.34 10.26 -5.87
CA SER A 240 17.00 10.70 -6.26
C SER A 240 15.92 9.68 -5.85
N LEU A 241 16.29 8.41 -5.70
CA LEU A 241 15.39 7.31 -5.32
C LEU A 241 15.10 7.27 -3.80
N LEU A 242 15.82 8.03 -2.98
CA LEU A 242 15.72 7.97 -1.53
C LEU A 242 14.40 8.50 -0.95
N LYS A 243 13.70 9.35 -1.70
CA LYS A 243 12.48 10.05 -1.25
C LYS A 243 11.56 10.26 -2.44
N VAL A 244 10.75 9.25 -2.75
CA VAL A 244 9.75 9.30 -3.82
C VAL A 244 8.36 9.34 -3.18
N PRO A 245 7.76 10.52 -2.98
CA PRO A 245 6.56 10.71 -2.17
C PRO A 245 5.29 10.40 -2.97
N TYR A 246 5.03 9.12 -3.27
CA TYR A 246 3.79 8.71 -3.93
C TYR A 246 2.56 9.13 -3.15
N TYR A 247 1.55 9.63 -3.87
CA TYR A 247 0.27 10.10 -3.32
C TYR A 247 0.41 11.22 -2.25
N ARG A 248 1.52 11.97 -2.28
CA ARG A 248 1.84 13.00 -1.27
C ARG A 248 2.14 14.34 -1.93
N PRO A 249 1.10 15.03 -2.45
CA PRO A 249 1.27 16.29 -3.18
C PRO A 249 1.86 17.41 -2.32
N ASP A 250 1.70 17.35 -1.00
CA ASP A 250 2.25 18.29 -0.02
C ASP A 250 3.78 18.32 0.00
N ILE A 251 4.42 17.22 -0.35
CA ILE A 251 5.87 17.04 -0.34
C ILE A 251 6.42 16.57 -1.69
N ALA A 252 5.64 16.71 -2.76
CA ALA A 252 6.03 16.31 -4.11
C ALA A 252 7.35 16.96 -4.57
N LEU A 253 8.14 16.20 -5.31
CA LEU A 253 9.42 16.62 -5.87
C LEU A 253 9.21 17.65 -7.00
N GLU A 254 10.19 18.53 -7.20
CA GLU A 254 10.18 19.41 -8.38
C GLU A 254 10.14 18.60 -9.68
N ASN A 255 9.40 19.10 -10.67
CA ASN A 255 9.12 18.40 -11.92
C ASN A 255 10.40 17.96 -12.66
N GLU A 256 11.47 18.75 -12.61
CA GLU A 256 12.77 18.47 -13.23
C GLU A 256 13.46 17.24 -12.63
N LYS A 257 13.11 16.83 -11.40
CA LYS A 257 13.66 15.62 -10.77
C LYS A 257 13.18 14.34 -11.44
N MET A 258 12.09 14.39 -12.21
CA MET A 258 11.55 13.26 -12.95
C MET A 258 12.59 12.60 -13.85
N ILE A 259 13.35 13.39 -14.63
CA ILE A 259 14.36 12.84 -15.55
C ILE A 259 15.43 12.07 -14.77
N THR A 260 16.00 12.68 -13.73
CA THR A 260 17.06 12.04 -12.95
C THR A 260 16.55 10.80 -12.22
N ALA A 261 15.33 10.83 -11.67
CA ALA A 261 14.72 9.69 -10.99
C ALA A 261 14.60 8.47 -11.92
N TYR A 262 14.05 8.65 -13.12
CA TYR A 262 13.92 7.55 -14.08
C TYR A 262 15.27 7.11 -14.69
N GLN A 263 16.21 8.03 -14.89
CA GLN A 263 17.57 7.68 -15.31
C GLN A 263 18.33 6.85 -14.25
N GLU A 264 18.14 7.16 -12.97
CA GLU A 264 18.71 6.39 -11.88
C GLU A 264 18.01 5.05 -11.70
N LEU A 265 16.67 5.01 -11.79
CA LEU A 265 15.88 3.76 -11.78
C LEU A 265 16.35 2.78 -12.85
N SER A 266 16.64 3.26 -14.07
CA SER A 266 17.13 2.39 -15.17
C SER A 266 18.47 1.69 -14.88
N LYS A 267 19.13 2.04 -13.78
CA LYS A 267 20.42 1.49 -13.33
C LYS A 267 20.29 0.69 -12.03
N THR A 268 19.08 0.38 -11.61
CA THR A 268 18.76 -0.50 -10.49
C THR A 268 18.07 -1.78 -10.98
N ASP A 269 17.78 -2.66 -10.05
CA ASP A 269 17.02 -3.89 -10.20
C ASP A 269 15.52 -3.72 -9.88
N PHE A 270 15.08 -2.50 -9.56
CA PHE A 270 13.68 -2.20 -9.30
C PHE A 270 12.89 -2.04 -10.59
N PRO A 271 11.70 -2.66 -10.72
CA PRO A 271 10.90 -2.59 -11.94
C PRO A 271 10.18 -1.24 -12.10
N SER A 272 9.96 -0.51 -10.99
CA SER A 272 9.27 0.77 -10.99
C SER A 272 9.83 1.72 -9.93
N LEU A 273 9.53 3.02 -10.06
CA LEU A 273 9.82 3.99 -9.00
C LEU A 273 9.02 3.70 -7.72
N TYR A 274 7.85 3.05 -7.83
CA TYR A 274 7.06 2.66 -6.66
C TYR A 274 7.75 1.56 -5.87
N GLY A 275 8.36 0.58 -6.53
CA GLY A 275 9.08 -0.52 -5.86
C GLY A 275 10.27 -0.05 -5.01
N VAL A 276 10.82 1.15 -5.26
CA VAL A 276 11.96 1.64 -4.44
C VAL A 276 11.55 2.06 -3.03
N ILE A 277 10.25 2.22 -2.75
CA ILE A 277 9.78 2.83 -1.49
C ILE A 277 9.88 1.88 -0.31
N ASN A 278 9.57 0.59 -0.49
CA ASN A 278 9.70 -0.46 0.51
C ASN A 278 9.68 -1.86 -0.15
N PRO A 279 10.16 -2.92 0.54
CA PRO A 279 10.26 -4.24 -0.06
C PRO A 279 8.93 -4.92 -0.39
N TRP A 280 7.85 -4.54 0.29
CA TRP A 280 6.54 -5.14 0.05
C TRP A 280 5.97 -4.64 -1.27
N ASP A 281 6.04 -3.34 -1.53
CA ASP A 281 5.61 -2.73 -2.80
C ASP A 281 6.58 -2.98 -3.96
N ASP A 282 7.80 -3.44 -3.68
CA ASP A 282 8.71 -3.98 -4.69
C ASP A 282 8.26 -5.38 -5.15
N PHE A 283 7.88 -6.22 -4.20
CA PHE A 283 7.46 -7.60 -4.45
C PHE A 283 6.10 -7.71 -5.15
N ALA A 284 5.20 -6.77 -4.88
CA ALA A 284 3.86 -6.68 -5.44
C ALA A 284 3.83 -5.97 -6.80
#